data_AF-A0A2V8M995-F1
#
_entry.id   AF-A0A2V8M995-F1
#
_cell.length_a   1.000
_cell.length_b   1.000
_cell.length_c   1.000
_cell.angle_alpha   90.00
_cell.angle_beta   90.00
_cell.angle_gamma   90.00
#
_symmetry.space_group_name_H-M   'P 1'
#
loop_
_entity.id
_entity.type
_entity.pdbx_description
1 polymer ?
#
loop_
_entity_poly.entity_id
_entity_poly.type
_entity_poly.pdbx_seq_one_letter_code
_entity_poly.pdbx_strand_id
1 'polypeptide(L)'
;MRVRTICGAILFTAVFLAVQIDAAETKVDLSKEQVGKPPATFEPIVGTWLVAQDGSDKVIMVDGRPWVASKDTPTKLLVASARRLYGVSNEELMDNAKQFAYYPVAVLKGVDNFTNGTISLKFKTISGDADRASGILFNVKPNGDWLAVRYNDTENNVAIWEFHNGIRRNLRFSDRNKPFQLDRNAWHEL
;
A
#
# COMPACT_ATOMS: atom_id res chain seq x y z
N MET A 1 65.64 36.07 33.97
CA MET A 1 64.30 36.43 33.44
C MET A 1 63.90 35.40 32.39
N ARG A 2 62.97 34.48 32.70
CA ARG A 2 62.40 33.50 31.75
C ARG A 2 60.90 33.46 32.02
N VAL A 3 60.11 33.98 31.09
CA VAL A 3 58.65 33.98 31.14
C VAL A 3 58.17 32.65 30.53
N ARG A 4 57.37 31.89 31.28
CA ARG A 4 56.66 30.70 30.79
C ARG A 4 55.18 31.04 30.67
N THR A 5 54.67 31.07 29.45
CA THR A 5 53.24 31.22 29.14
C THR A 5 52.58 29.85 29.27
N ILE A 6 51.55 29.74 30.13
CA ILE A 6 50.71 28.55 30.25
C ILE A 6 49.43 28.82 29.46
N CYS A 7 49.26 28.14 28.32
CA CYS A 7 47.97 28.06 27.63
C CYS A 7 47.06 27.07 28.37
N GLY A 8 46.00 27.55 29.01
CA GLY A 8 44.90 26.70 29.49
C GLY A 8 43.86 26.52 28.38
N ALA A 9 43.61 25.28 27.98
CA ALA A 9 42.49 24.92 27.11
C ALA A 9 41.27 24.58 27.98
N ILE A 10 40.16 25.30 27.79
CA ILE A 10 38.87 24.99 28.41
C ILE A 10 38.13 24.04 27.47
N LEU A 11 37.94 22.78 27.89
CA LEU A 11 37.04 21.85 27.20
C LEU A 11 35.60 22.16 27.59
N PHE A 12 34.77 22.56 26.64
CA PHE A 12 33.32 22.56 26.77
C PHE A 12 32.77 21.21 26.30
N THR A 13 32.33 20.37 27.23
CA THR A 13 31.57 19.16 26.93
C THR A 13 30.11 19.55 26.70
N ALA A 14 29.68 19.60 25.45
CA ALA A 14 28.26 19.75 25.11
C ALA A 14 27.54 18.42 25.33
N VAL A 15 26.65 18.37 26.32
CA VAL A 15 25.72 17.24 26.51
C VAL A 15 24.60 17.39 25.49
N PHE A 16 24.62 16.57 24.43
CA PHE A 16 23.47 16.42 23.54
C PHE A 16 22.43 15.54 24.24
N LEU A 17 21.38 16.16 24.79
CA LEU A 17 20.16 15.46 25.13
C LEU A 17 19.46 15.07 23.84
N ALA A 18 19.57 13.80 23.45
CA ALA A 18 18.76 13.23 22.39
C ALA A 18 17.31 13.12 22.90
N VAL A 19 16.46 14.05 22.48
CA VAL A 19 15.01 13.93 22.66
C VAL A 19 14.54 12.85 21.69
N GLN A 20 14.18 11.67 22.20
CA GLN A 20 13.44 10.69 21.41
C GLN A 20 12.02 11.20 21.24
N ILE A 21 11.70 11.66 20.04
CA ILE A 21 10.32 11.93 19.64
C ILE A 21 9.76 10.57 19.21
N ASP A 22 8.97 9.93 20.07
CA ASP A 22 8.18 8.76 19.67
C ASP A 22 7.21 9.20 18.57
N ALA A 23 7.27 8.53 17.42
CA ALA A 23 6.33 8.76 16.34
C ALA A 23 4.92 8.36 16.80
N ALA A 24 3.96 9.28 16.70
CA ALA A 24 2.58 9.01 17.08
C ALA A 24 2.00 7.88 16.21
N GLU A 25 1.45 6.85 16.85
CA GLU A 25 0.73 5.77 16.17
C GLU A 25 -0.49 6.35 15.46
N THR A 26 -0.53 6.23 14.13
CA THR A 26 -1.71 6.60 13.34
C THR A 26 -2.58 5.37 13.13
N LYS A 27 -3.64 5.23 13.94
CA LYS A 27 -4.68 4.24 13.69
C LYS A 27 -5.74 4.81 12.77
N VAL A 28 -5.98 4.15 11.63
CA VAL A 28 -6.99 4.56 10.66
C VAL A 28 -8.38 4.39 11.28
N ASP A 29 -9.13 5.50 11.41
CA ASP A 29 -10.50 5.51 11.92
C ASP A 29 -11.51 5.49 10.76
N LEU A 30 -12.31 4.43 10.70
CA LEU A 30 -13.36 4.25 9.70
C LEU A 30 -14.77 4.58 10.26
N SER A 31 -14.88 5.09 11.50
CA SER A 31 -16.15 5.35 12.17
C SER A 31 -17.08 6.27 11.37
N LYS A 32 -16.51 7.23 10.63
CA LYS A 32 -17.23 8.21 9.81
C LYS A 32 -17.53 7.73 8.38
N GLU A 33 -17.02 6.57 7.99
CA GLU A 33 -17.27 6.01 6.67
C GLU A 33 -18.73 5.58 6.48
N GLN A 34 -19.21 5.64 5.24
CA GLN A 34 -20.58 5.22 4.91
C GLN A 34 -20.58 3.88 4.18
N VAL A 35 -21.18 2.85 4.78
CA VAL A 35 -21.30 1.51 4.20
C VAL A 35 -21.98 1.58 2.82
N GLY A 36 -21.43 0.84 1.85
CA GLY A 36 -21.90 0.79 0.47
C GLY A 36 -21.46 1.97 -0.39
N LYS A 37 -20.66 2.91 0.14
CA LYS A 37 -20.05 4.02 -0.61
C LYS A 37 -18.55 3.78 -0.83
N PRO A 38 -17.94 4.45 -1.82
CA PRO A 38 -16.48 4.55 -1.90
C PRO A 38 -15.92 5.15 -0.61
N PRO A 39 -14.74 4.68 -0.14
CA PRO A 39 -14.13 5.20 1.07
C PRO A 39 -13.77 6.68 0.94
N ALA A 40 -14.12 7.48 1.94
CA ALA A 40 -13.67 8.86 2.03
C ALA A 40 -12.20 8.96 2.48
N THR A 41 -11.75 8.01 3.31
CA THR A 41 -10.44 7.96 3.96
C THR A 41 -9.32 7.51 3.02
N PHE A 42 -9.66 6.72 2.01
CA PHE A 42 -8.71 6.22 1.01
C PHE A 42 -9.00 6.86 -0.35
N GLU A 43 -7.96 7.09 -1.15
CA GLU A 43 -8.08 7.43 -2.56
C GLU A 43 -7.83 6.15 -3.39
N PRO A 44 -8.86 5.59 -4.03
CA PRO A 44 -8.68 4.46 -4.93
C PRO A 44 -7.86 4.86 -6.15
N ILE A 45 -6.74 4.18 -6.37
CA ILE A 45 -5.92 4.34 -7.57
C ILE A 45 -6.47 3.41 -8.65
N VAL A 46 -6.51 2.11 -8.38
CA VAL A 46 -7.06 1.08 -9.27
C VAL A 46 -8.13 0.26 -8.54
N GLY A 47 -9.15 -0.17 -9.30
CA GLY A 47 -10.19 -1.06 -8.82
C GLY A 47 -11.36 -0.33 -8.17
N THR A 48 -12.41 -1.09 -7.89
CA THR A 48 -13.58 -0.59 -7.17
C THR A 48 -13.40 -0.91 -5.70
N TRP A 49 -13.47 0.12 -4.86
CA TRP A 49 -13.33 0.01 -3.41
C TRP A 49 -14.59 0.53 -2.76
N LEU A 50 -15.07 -0.17 -1.73
CA LEU A 50 -16.24 0.23 -0.97
C LEU A 50 -16.05 -0.01 0.51
N VAL A 51 -16.76 0.77 1.30
CA VAL A 51 -16.90 0.55 2.74
C VAL A 51 -17.90 -0.58 2.94
N ALA A 52 -17.48 -1.65 3.60
CA ALA A 52 -18.33 -2.77 3.98
C ALA A 52 -18.50 -2.84 5.50
N GLN A 53 -19.50 -3.61 5.93
CA GLN A 53 -19.71 -3.97 7.32
C GLN A 53 -19.27 -5.43 7.49
N ASP A 54 -18.34 -5.72 8.41
CA ASP A 54 -17.97 -7.08 8.82
C ASP A 54 -18.11 -7.20 10.35
N GLY A 55 -19.16 -7.88 10.80
CA GLY A 55 -19.54 -7.89 12.23
C GLY A 55 -19.84 -6.47 12.73
N SER A 56 -19.18 -6.05 13.80
CA SER A 56 -19.28 -4.69 14.36
C SER A 56 -18.46 -3.65 13.61
N ASP A 57 -17.52 -4.08 12.76
CA ASP A 57 -16.50 -3.20 12.22
C ASP A 57 -16.83 -2.74 10.79
N LYS A 58 -16.54 -1.47 10.50
CA LYS A 58 -16.46 -0.97 9.12
C LYS A 58 -15.11 -1.34 8.55
N VAL A 59 -15.08 -1.82 7.32
CA VAL A 59 -13.86 -2.27 6.63
C VAL A 59 -13.81 -1.73 5.22
N ILE A 60 -12.60 -1.63 4.68
CA ILE A 60 -12.38 -1.24 3.28
C ILE A 60 -12.26 -2.51 2.43
N MET A 61 -13.19 -2.70 1.51
CA MET A 61 -13.31 -3.91 0.70
C MET A 61 -13.08 -3.61 -0.77
N VAL A 62 -12.32 -4.46 -1.43
CA VAL A 62 -12.23 -4.50 -2.89
C VAL A 62 -13.49 -5.18 -3.44
N ASP A 63 -14.21 -4.50 -4.33
CA ASP A 63 -15.37 -5.04 -5.02
C ASP A 63 -15.02 -5.48 -6.45
N GLY A 64 -14.89 -6.79 -6.63
CA GLY A 64 -14.61 -7.40 -7.92
C GLY A 64 -15.81 -7.50 -8.86
N ARG A 65 -17.06 -7.22 -8.42
CA ARG A 65 -18.26 -7.43 -9.26
C ARG A 65 -18.24 -6.62 -10.56
N PRO A 66 -17.86 -5.32 -10.56
CA PRO A 66 -17.75 -4.55 -11.81
C PRO A 66 -16.70 -5.13 -12.77
N TRP A 67 -15.61 -5.69 -12.23
CA TRP A 67 -14.59 -6.35 -13.05
C TRP A 67 -15.15 -7.61 -13.73
N VAL A 68 -15.81 -8.48 -12.96
CA VAL A 68 -16.44 -9.69 -13.51
C VAL A 68 -17.48 -9.35 -14.57
N ALA A 69 -18.30 -8.31 -14.34
CA ALA A 69 -19.32 -7.87 -15.29
C ALA A 69 -18.75 -7.27 -16.59
N SER A 70 -17.48 -6.84 -16.58
CA SER A 70 -16.80 -6.21 -17.73
C SER A 70 -15.65 -7.04 -18.28
N LYS A 71 -15.50 -8.30 -17.83
CA LYS A 71 -14.39 -9.19 -18.22
C LYS A 71 -14.26 -9.40 -19.73
N ASP A 72 -15.39 -9.34 -20.45
CA ASP A 72 -15.46 -9.50 -21.91
C ASP A 72 -15.34 -8.16 -22.66
N THR A 73 -15.22 -7.03 -21.94
CA THR A 73 -15.00 -5.68 -22.51
C THR A 73 -14.15 -4.78 -21.59
N PRO A 74 -12.91 -5.19 -21.20
CA PRO A 74 -12.14 -4.58 -20.11
C PRO A 74 -11.73 -3.12 -20.36
N THR A 75 -11.76 -2.68 -21.62
CA THR A 75 -11.18 -1.42 -22.08
C THR A 75 -11.75 -0.19 -21.35
N LYS A 76 -13.03 -0.19 -20.95
CA LYS A 76 -13.64 1.02 -20.35
C LYS A 76 -13.15 1.31 -18.92
N LEU A 77 -13.05 0.31 -18.05
CA LEU A 77 -12.57 0.49 -16.67
C LEU A 77 -11.07 0.80 -16.64
N LEU A 78 -10.33 0.19 -17.57
CA LEU A 78 -8.90 0.40 -17.77
C LEU A 78 -8.57 1.82 -18.22
N VAL A 79 -9.27 2.31 -19.25
CA VAL A 79 -9.13 3.67 -19.76
C VAL A 79 -9.47 4.70 -18.68
N ALA A 80 -10.55 4.48 -17.92
CA ALA A 80 -10.95 5.41 -16.86
C ALA A 80 -9.89 5.52 -15.74
N SER A 81 -9.35 4.37 -15.30
CA SER A 81 -8.32 4.32 -14.25
C SER A 81 -7.00 4.94 -14.73
N ALA A 82 -6.55 4.59 -15.94
CA ALA A 82 -5.32 5.13 -16.51
C ALA A 82 -5.39 6.64 -16.76
N ARG A 83 -6.52 7.15 -17.27
CA ARG A 83 -6.73 8.60 -17.48
C ARG A 83 -6.68 9.37 -16.16
N ARG A 84 -7.32 8.84 -15.10
CA ARG A 84 -7.34 9.47 -13.78
C ARG A 84 -5.94 9.57 -13.16
N LEU A 85 -5.11 8.54 -13.34
CA LEU A 85 -3.82 8.44 -12.67
C LEU A 85 -2.65 9.05 -13.45
N TYR A 86 -2.66 8.88 -14.77
CA TYR A 86 -1.51 9.22 -15.62
C TYR A 86 -1.80 10.37 -16.58
N GLY A 87 -3.04 10.86 -16.65
CA GLY A 87 -3.41 12.04 -17.44
C GLY A 87 -3.25 11.88 -18.95
N VAL A 88 -3.05 10.67 -19.47
CA VAL A 88 -2.67 10.43 -20.88
C VAL A 88 -3.65 9.51 -21.62
N SER A 89 -3.78 9.77 -22.92
CA SER A 89 -4.54 8.99 -23.91
C SER A 89 -3.68 7.94 -24.63
N ASN A 90 -2.51 7.58 -24.08
CA ASN A 90 -1.48 6.84 -24.81
C ASN A 90 -1.84 5.36 -24.99
N GLU A 91 -1.79 4.86 -26.23
CA GLU A 91 -2.05 3.45 -26.59
C GLU A 91 -1.09 2.48 -25.88
N GLU A 92 0.15 2.88 -25.65
CA GLU A 92 1.17 2.08 -24.95
C GLU A 92 0.80 1.83 -23.47
N LEU A 93 0.06 2.76 -22.87
CA LEU A 93 -0.53 2.54 -21.55
C LEU A 93 -1.76 1.65 -21.61
N MET A 94 -2.50 1.60 -22.73
CA MET A 94 -3.65 0.69 -22.89
C MET A 94 -3.21 -0.76 -23.05
N ASP A 95 -2.06 -0.99 -23.69
CA ASP A 95 -1.47 -2.32 -23.79
C ASP A 95 -0.98 -2.84 -22.42
N ASN A 96 -0.38 -1.96 -21.60
CA ASN A 96 0.02 -2.27 -20.24
C ASN A 96 -1.14 -2.19 -19.22
N ALA A 97 -2.23 -1.46 -19.53
CA ALA A 97 -3.37 -1.23 -18.64
C ALA A 97 -4.02 -2.55 -18.26
N LYS A 98 -4.02 -3.55 -19.16
CA LYS A 98 -4.54 -4.89 -18.83
C LYS A 98 -3.88 -5.45 -17.58
N GLN A 99 -2.55 -5.33 -17.43
CA GLN A 99 -1.87 -5.77 -16.22
C GLN A 99 -2.25 -4.92 -15.00
N PHE A 100 -2.41 -3.60 -15.17
CA PHE A 100 -2.84 -2.71 -14.10
C PHE A 100 -4.20 -3.07 -13.49
N ALA A 101 -5.21 -3.40 -14.31
CA ALA A 101 -6.57 -3.71 -13.82
C ALA A 101 -6.61 -4.77 -12.72
N TYR A 102 -5.70 -5.76 -12.81
CA TYR A 102 -5.74 -6.93 -11.94
C TYR A 102 -5.22 -6.63 -10.53
N TYR A 103 -4.70 -5.42 -10.28
CA TYR A 103 -4.12 -5.05 -8.99
C TYR A 103 -4.85 -3.84 -8.40
N PRO A 104 -6.02 -4.06 -7.77
CA PRO A 104 -6.69 -3.02 -7.01
C PRO A 104 -5.74 -2.44 -5.96
N VAL A 105 -5.56 -1.13 -5.98
CA VAL A 105 -4.73 -0.38 -5.02
C VAL A 105 -5.42 0.92 -4.62
N ALA A 106 -5.24 1.31 -3.36
CA ALA A 106 -5.73 2.57 -2.82
C ALA A 106 -4.70 3.13 -1.83
N VAL A 107 -4.65 4.46 -1.70
CA VAL A 107 -3.74 5.17 -0.79
C VAL A 107 -4.51 5.84 0.34
N LEU A 108 -3.95 5.82 1.55
CA LEU A 108 -4.49 6.57 2.67
C LEU A 108 -4.34 8.07 2.41
N LYS A 109 -5.42 8.84 2.57
CA LYS A 109 -5.37 10.30 2.42
C LYS A 109 -4.75 10.96 3.65
N GLY A 110 -4.13 12.12 3.44
CA GLY A 110 -3.54 12.93 4.52
C GLY A 110 -2.19 12.43 5.03
N VAL A 111 -1.58 11.46 4.34
CA VAL A 111 -0.21 11.00 4.62
C VAL A 111 0.64 11.31 3.39
N ASP A 112 1.32 12.45 3.42
CA ASP A 112 2.16 12.90 2.29
C ASP A 112 3.54 12.24 2.29
N ASN A 113 4.07 11.90 3.48
CA ASN A 113 5.36 11.25 3.62
C ASN A 113 5.38 10.31 4.84
N PHE A 114 6.05 9.18 4.70
CA PHE A 114 6.24 8.20 5.76
C PHE A 114 7.66 7.64 5.70
N THR A 115 8.41 7.77 6.80
CA THR A 115 9.81 7.34 6.90
C THR A 115 10.10 6.80 8.29
N ASN A 116 10.99 5.82 8.40
CA ASN A 116 11.46 5.26 9.68
C ASN A 116 10.33 4.77 10.60
N GLY A 117 9.39 3.99 10.06
CA GLY A 117 8.28 3.45 10.84
C GLY A 117 7.78 2.10 10.35
N THR A 118 6.77 1.58 11.03
CA THR A 118 6.08 0.33 10.70
C THR A 118 4.68 0.63 10.15
N ILE A 119 4.30 -0.10 9.10
CA ILE A 119 2.91 -0.15 8.63
C ILE A 119 2.42 -1.56 8.90
N SER A 120 1.24 -1.69 9.50
CA SER A 120 0.59 -2.97 9.74
C SER A 120 -0.80 -2.97 9.13
N LEU A 121 -1.22 -4.11 8.60
CA LEU A 121 -2.53 -4.29 7.98
C LEU A 121 -3.22 -5.52 8.56
N LYS A 122 -4.41 -5.31 9.12
CA LYS A 122 -5.34 -6.41 9.39
C LYS A 122 -6.16 -6.68 8.13
N PHE A 123 -6.13 -7.90 7.61
CA PHE A 123 -6.78 -8.26 6.35
C PHE A 123 -7.55 -9.58 6.46
N LYS A 124 -8.50 -9.78 5.54
CA LYS A 124 -9.31 -10.99 5.44
C LYS A 124 -9.57 -11.30 3.98
N THR A 125 -9.25 -12.52 3.57
CA THR A 125 -9.48 -13.01 2.21
C THR A 125 -10.87 -13.66 2.13
N ILE A 126 -11.76 -13.10 1.31
CA ILE A 126 -13.19 -13.52 1.25
C ILE A 126 -13.56 -14.29 -0.03
N SER A 127 -13.08 -13.84 -1.20
CA SER A 127 -13.45 -14.39 -2.51
C SER A 127 -12.42 -14.00 -3.57
N GLY A 128 -12.61 -14.47 -4.81
CA GLY A 128 -11.74 -14.20 -5.95
C GLY A 128 -11.13 -15.49 -6.51
N ASP A 129 -11.33 -15.70 -7.82
CA ASP A 129 -10.87 -16.90 -8.52
C ASP A 129 -9.52 -16.69 -9.23
N ALA A 130 -9.33 -15.51 -9.83
CA ALA A 130 -8.10 -15.18 -10.56
C ALA A 130 -6.92 -14.93 -9.61
N ASP A 131 -7.16 -14.13 -8.57
CA ASP A 131 -6.18 -13.84 -7.53
C ASP A 131 -6.94 -13.41 -6.27
N ARG A 132 -6.50 -13.90 -5.10
CA ARG A 132 -7.07 -13.56 -3.81
C ARG A 132 -5.94 -13.14 -2.89
N ALA A 133 -5.77 -11.84 -2.75
CA ALA A 133 -4.59 -11.29 -2.12
C ALA A 133 -4.92 -10.04 -1.30
N SER A 134 -4.05 -9.73 -0.34
CA SER A 134 -4.13 -8.53 0.48
C SER A 134 -2.72 -8.07 0.82
N GLY A 135 -2.53 -6.77 0.96
CA GLY A 135 -1.19 -6.22 1.08
C GLY A 135 -1.15 -4.74 1.38
N ILE A 136 0.06 -4.29 1.70
CA ILE A 136 0.38 -2.91 2.02
C ILE A 136 1.07 -2.29 0.81
N LEU A 137 0.54 -1.15 0.37
CA LEU A 137 1.17 -0.28 -0.63
C LEU A 137 2.03 0.77 0.09
N PHE A 138 3.26 1.00 -0.39
CA PHE A 138 4.17 1.98 0.20
C PHE A 138 5.10 2.58 -0.87
N ASN A 139 5.81 3.65 -0.51
CA ASN A 139 6.67 4.40 -1.44
C ASN A 139 5.93 4.79 -2.74
N VAL A 140 4.67 5.23 -2.59
CA VAL A 140 3.83 5.66 -3.71
C VAL A 140 4.29 7.04 -4.15
N LYS A 141 4.69 7.16 -5.41
CA LYS A 141 5.24 8.38 -5.99
C LYS A 141 4.20 9.12 -6.83
N PRO A 142 4.34 10.44 -7.00
CA PRO A 142 3.44 11.23 -7.86
C PRO A 142 3.39 10.76 -9.32
N ASN A 143 4.44 10.10 -9.81
CA ASN A 143 4.47 9.50 -11.16
C ASN A 143 3.72 8.16 -11.25
N GLY A 144 3.09 7.70 -10.17
CA GLY A 144 2.34 6.46 -10.10
C GLY A 144 3.19 5.20 -9.95
N ASP A 145 4.49 5.32 -9.66
CA ASP A 145 5.31 4.20 -9.20
C ASP A 145 4.99 3.88 -7.74
N TRP A 146 5.09 2.60 -7.37
CA TRP A 146 4.86 2.16 -5.99
C TRP A 146 5.52 0.83 -5.68
N LEU A 147 5.67 0.53 -4.39
CA LEU A 147 6.05 -0.79 -3.89
C LEU A 147 4.88 -1.41 -3.13
N ALA A 148 4.81 -2.74 -3.13
CA ALA A 148 3.81 -3.47 -2.35
C ALA A 148 4.41 -4.70 -1.68
N VAL A 149 3.98 -4.99 -0.46
CA VAL A 149 4.11 -6.32 0.17
C VAL A 149 2.73 -6.96 0.21
N ARG A 150 2.62 -8.21 -0.21
CA ARG A 150 1.34 -8.86 -0.44
C ARG A 150 1.37 -10.32 -0.01
N TYR A 151 0.38 -10.74 0.78
CA TYR A 151 0.02 -12.15 0.94
C TYR A 151 -0.90 -12.58 -0.21
N ASN A 152 -0.57 -13.67 -0.89
CA ASN A 152 -1.38 -14.29 -1.93
C ASN A 152 -1.95 -15.62 -1.42
N ASP A 153 -3.27 -15.71 -1.31
CA ASP A 153 -4.00 -16.89 -0.86
C ASP A 153 -4.27 -17.92 -1.96
N THR A 154 -4.02 -17.57 -3.21
CA THR A 154 -4.03 -18.54 -4.33
C THR A 154 -2.72 -19.33 -4.37
N GLU A 155 -1.61 -18.69 -4.05
CA GLU A 155 -0.26 -19.28 -4.13
C GLU A 155 0.37 -19.56 -2.75
N ASN A 156 -0.32 -19.24 -1.65
CA ASN A 156 0.12 -19.43 -0.26
C ASN A 156 1.52 -18.85 0.02
N ASN A 157 1.73 -17.60 -0.39
CA ASN A 157 3.02 -16.92 -0.29
C ASN A 157 2.92 -15.44 0.09
N VAL A 158 4.04 -14.86 0.51
CA VAL A 158 4.23 -13.41 0.60
C VAL A 158 5.25 -12.97 -0.42
N ALA A 159 4.99 -11.83 -1.07
CA ALA A 159 5.89 -11.29 -2.08
C ALA A 159 6.01 -9.76 -1.98
N ILE A 160 7.19 -9.25 -2.31
CA ILE A 160 7.46 -7.83 -2.53
C ILE A 160 7.40 -7.57 -4.03
N TRP A 161 6.61 -6.59 -4.42
CA TRP A 161 6.41 -6.16 -5.79
C TRP A 161 6.83 -4.70 -5.96
N GLU A 162 7.42 -4.42 -7.12
CA GLU A 162 7.60 -3.07 -7.63
C GLU A 162 6.60 -2.83 -8.75
N PHE A 163 6.07 -1.63 -8.80
CA PHE A 163 5.37 -1.10 -9.94
C PHE A 163 6.11 0.14 -10.41
N HIS A 164 6.71 0.03 -11.60
CA HIS A 164 7.55 1.08 -12.14
C HIS A 164 7.24 1.29 -13.62
N ASN A 165 6.90 2.52 -13.98
CA ASN A 165 6.59 2.92 -15.35
C ASN A 165 5.55 2.01 -16.02
N GLY A 166 4.46 1.71 -15.31
CA GLY A 166 3.39 0.88 -15.84
C GLY A 166 3.62 -0.63 -15.81
N ILE A 167 4.78 -1.08 -15.32
CA ILE A 167 5.16 -2.50 -15.32
C ILE A 167 5.33 -2.99 -13.88
N ARG A 168 4.68 -4.13 -13.59
CA ARG A 168 4.84 -4.82 -12.31
C ARG A 168 6.01 -5.80 -12.38
N ARG A 169 6.91 -5.75 -11.39
CA ARG A 169 8.04 -6.67 -11.23
C ARG A 169 8.04 -7.29 -9.85
N ASN A 170 8.37 -8.58 -9.77
CA ASN A 170 8.63 -9.19 -8.48
C ASN A 170 10.03 -8.81 -8.00
N LEU A 171 10.14 -8.39 -6.75
CA LEU A 171 11.44 -8.15 -6.10
C LEU A 171 11.87 -9.35 -5.27
N ARG A 172 10.95 -9.91 -4.46
CA ARG A 172 11.21 -11.06 -3.59
C ARG A 172 9.94 -11.88 -3.37
N PHE A 173 10.13 -13.15 -3.03
CA PHE A 173 9.11 -14.09 -2.57
C PHE A 173 9.55 -14.74 -1.26
N SER A 174 8.57 -15.16 -0.45
CA SER A 174 8.78 -16.18 0.58
C SER A 174 9.30 -17.47 -0.05
N ASP A 175 9.91 -18.34 0.77
CA ASP A 175 10.45 -19.62 0.31
C ASP A 175 9.37 -20.44 -0.43
N ARG A 176 9.54 -20.64 -1.73
CA ARG A 176 8.58 -21.34 -2.60
C ARG A 176 8.42 -22.81 -2.23
N ASN A 177 9.41 -23.39 -1.55
CA ASN A 177 9.33 -24.77 -1.05
C ASN A 177 8.57 -24.88 0.28
N LYS A 178 8.20 -23.74 0.88
CA LYS A 178 7.49 -23.66 2.16
C LYS A 178 6.26 -22.75 2.03
N PRO A 179 5.28 -23.12 1.19
CA PRO A 179 4.02 -22.38 1.14
C PRO A 179 3.33 -22.43 2.50
N PHE A 180 2.69 -21.33 2.88
CA PHE A 180 1.90 -21.26 4.10
C PHE A 180 0.53 -20.72 3.79
N GLN A 181 -0.48 -21.52 4.11
CA GLN A 181 -1.86 -21.17 3.91
C GLN A 181 -2.41 -20.53 5.19
N LEU A 182 -3.12 -19.43 5.01
CA LEU A 182 -3.92 -18.81 6.05
C LEU A 182 -5.37 -19.26 5.94
N ASP A 183 -6.09 -19.25 7.06
CA ASP A 183 -7.52 -19.56 7.06
C ASP A 183 -8.30 -18.52 6.25
N ARG A 184 -9.13 -18.99 5.32
CA ARG A 184 -10.02 -18.12 4.55
C ARG A 184 -11.16 -17.62 5.41
N ASN A 185 -11.70 -16.45 5.06
CA ASN A 185 -12.78 -15.80 5.82
C ASN A 185 -12.43 -15.55 7.30
N ALA A 186 -11.12 -15.51 7.61
CA ALA A 186 -10.58 -15.16 8.92
C ALA A 186 -9.68 -13.92 8.81
N TRP A 187 -9.56 -13.21 9.93
CA TRP A 187 -8.71 -12.03 10.02
C TRP A 187 -7.27 -12.42 10.35
N HIS A 188 -6.33 -11.85 9.61
CA HIS A 188 -4.88 -12.01 9.77
C HIS A 188 -4.21 -10.64 9.79
N GLU A 189 -2.94 -10.61 10.16
CA GLU A 189 -2.13 -9.39 10.19
C GLU A 189 -0.88 -9.55 9.31
N LEU A 190 -0.54 -8.48 8.59
CA LEU A 190 0.67 -8.33 7.77
C LEU A 190 1.47 -7.14 8.26
#